data_AF-A0A7S2NB19-F1
#
_entry.id   AF-A0A7S2NB19-F1
#
_cell.length_a   1.000
_cell.length_b   1.000
_cell.length_c   1.000
_cell.angle_alpha   90.00
_cell.angle_beta   90.00
_cell.angle_gamma   90.00
#
_symmetry.space_group_name_H-M   'P 1'
#
loop_
_entity.id
_entity.type
_entity.pdbx_description
1 polymer ?
#
loop_
_entity_poly.entity_id
_entity_poly.type
_entity_poly.pdbx_seq_one_letter_code
_entity_poly.pdbx_strand_id
1 'polypeptide(L)'
;AAKIQYQWSVDRHEKEGVDEMDGSYCFLEGHCVNEDVTNDTTAEDTVAMCDKRFGGREAWATFGRADAPPEDLPGWGFDDIPDRRNGFLNRTQVRPFVLATCAMGNYHCDVLYCRENYCKNPYYVNKYGHYLKEYGHVK
;
A
#
# COMPACT_ATOMS: atom_id res chain seq x y z
N ALA A 1 -15.75 5.47 3.77
CA ALA A 1 -14.62 4.80 4.42
C ALA A 1 -13.28 5.50 4.11
N ALA A 2 -12.84 5.56 2.85
CA ALA A 2 -11.55 6.15 2.45
C ALA A 2 -11.26 7.56 3.03
N LYS A 3 -12.21 8.49 2.94
CA LYS A 3 -12.04 9.85 3.49
C LYS A 3 -11.91 9.88 5.02
N ILE A 4 -12.61 9.00 5.73
CA ILE A 4 -12.55 8.90 7.20
C ILE A 4 -11.16 8.38 7.60
N GLN A 5 -10.68 7.34 6.92
CA GLN A 5 -9.32 6.81 7.13
C GLN A 5 -8.25 7.88 6.86
N TYR A 6 -8.40 8.66 5.79
CA TYR A 6 -7.47 9.73 5.45
C TYR A 6 -7.47 10.86 6.50
N GLN A 7 -8.65 11.27 6.95
CA GLN A 7 -8.76 12.30 7.99
C GLN A 7 -8.10 11.85 9.29
N TRP A 8 -8.25 10.57 9.64
CA TRP A 8 -7.58 9.98 10.79
C TRP A 8 -6.06 9.88 10.63
N SER A 9 -5.54 9.63 9.42
CA SER A 9 -4.10 9.54 9.19
C SER A 9 -3.42 10.89 9.28
N VAL A 10 -4.07 11.97 8.80
CA VAL A 10 -3.52 13.34 8.81
C VAL A 10 -3.76 14.10 10.11
N ASP A 11 -4.52 13.55 11.06
CA ASP A 11 -4.73 14.15 12.37
C ASP A 11 -3.48 14.02 13.25
N ARG A 12 -2.65 15.06 13.20
CA ARG A 12 -1.32 15.11 13.83
C ARG A 12 -1.33 15.09 15.35
N HIS A 13 -2.48 15.33 16.00
CA HIS A 13 -2.55 15.31 17.46
C HIS A 13 -2.47 13.89 18.04
N GLU A 14 -2.79 12.86 17.25
CA GLU A 14 -2.81 11.48 17.71
C GLU A 14 -1.83 10.56 16.97
N LYS A 15 -1.35 10.94 15.77
CA LYS A 15 -0.74 9.98 14.81
C LYS A 15 0.40 10.54 13.96
N GLU A 16 1.44 11.06 14.63
CA GLU A 16 2.63 11.59 13.95
C GLU A 16 3.21 10.57 12.94
N GLY A 17 3.26 10.95 11.66
CA GLY A 17 3.89 10.18 10.58
C GLY A 17 3.02 9.07 9.96
N VAL A 18 1.77 8.85 10.40
CA VAL A 18 0.91 7.82 9.77
C VAL A 18 0.54 8.21 8.34
N ASP A 19 0.26 9.48 8.10
CA ASP A 19 0.00 10.02 6.76
C ASP A 19 1.20 9.87 5.80
N GLU A 20 2.42 9.98 6.32
CA GLU A 20 3.65 9.79 5.56
C GLU A 20 3.88 8.31 5.20
N MET A 21 3.53 7.42 6.13
CA MET A 21 3.56 5.97 5.91
C MET A 21 2.52 5.54 4.88
N ASP A 22 1.28 5.99 5.01
CA ASP A 22 0.22 5.74 4.02
C ASP A 22 0.57 6.35 2.66
N GLY A 23 1.09 7.58 2.65
CA GLY A 23 1.52 8.27 1.45
C GLY A 23 2.60 7.49 0.71
N SER A 24 3.74 7.22 1.35
CA SER A 24 4.81 6.42 0.74
C SER A 24 4.35 5.04 0.28
N TYR A 25 3.51 4.34 1.04
CA TYR A 25 2.88 3.08 0.66
C TYR A 25 2.13 3.18 -0.68
N CYS A 26 1.29 4.19 -0.85
CA CYS A 26 0.52 4.41 -2.07
C CYS A 26 1.39 4.54 -3.33
N PHE A 27 2.55 5.20 -3.22
CA PHE A 27 3.45 5.40 -4.33
C PHE A 27 4.38 4.20 -4.55
N LEU A 28 4.87 3.56 -3.48
CA LEU A 28 5.73 2.37 -3.55
C LEU A 28 5.04 1.16 -4.16
N GLU A 29 3.72 1.02 -3.93
CA GLU A 29 2.98 -0.13 -4.45
C GLU A 29 2.29 0.13 -5.79
N GLY A 30 2.51 1.31 -6.37
CA GLY A 30 2.02 1.68 -7.70
C GLY A 30 0.52 1.98 -7.74
N HIS A 31 -0.13 2.18 -6.60
CA HIS A 31 -1.58 2.39 -6.51
C HIS A 31 -2.05 3.62 -7.28
N CYS A 32 -1.20 4.65 -7.39
CA CYS A 32 -1.51 5.85 -8.16
C CYS A 32 -1.66 5.61 -9.67
N VAL A 33 -1.10 4.53 -10.21
CA VAL A 33 -1.12 4.19 -11.64
C VAL A 33 -1.77 2.84 -11.93
N ASN A 34 -2.40 2.20 -10.92
CA ASN A 34 -3.03 0.88 -11.06
C ASN A 34 -4.37 0.94 -11.80
N GLU A 35 -4.39 0.86 -13.12
CA GLU A 35 -5.61 0.89 -13.95
C GLU A 35 -6.49 -0.37 -13.85
N ASP A 36 -5.98 -1.47 -13.27
CA ASP A 36 -6.71 -2.73 -13.13
C ASP A 36 -7.90 -2.59 -12.15
N VAL A 37 -7.75 -1.79 -11.08
CA VAL A 37 -8.84 -1.49 -10.15
C VAL A 37 -9.72 -0.35 -10.68
N THR A 38 -11.02 -0.60 -10.73
CA THR A 38 -12.07 0.33 -11.15
C THR A 38 -13.19 0.37 -10.10
N ASN A 39 -14.23 1.19 -10.32
CA ASN A 39 -15.40 1.22 -9.42
C ASN A 39 -16.25 -0.05 -9.49
N ASP A 40 -16.11 -0.84 -10.56
CA ASP A 40 -16.86 -2.08 -10.77
C ASP A 40 -16.06 -3.33 -10.35
N THR A 41 -14.84 -3.14 -9.81
CA THR A 41 -13.99 -4.24 -9.37
C THR A 41 -14.67 -5.07 -8.28
N THR A 42 -14.81 -6.36 -8.56
CA THR A 42 -15.39 -7.34 -7.65
C THR A 42 -14.36 -7.91 -6.68
N ALA A 43 -14.81 -8.66 -5.67
CA ALA A 43 -13.91 -9.40 -4.79
C ALA A 43 -13.09 -10.43 -5.59
N GLU A 44 -13.72 -11.13 -6.54
CA GLU A 44 -13.09 -12.11 -7.41
C GLU A 44 -11.99 -11.47 -8.28
N ASP A 45 -12.24 -10.27 -8.81
CA ASP A 45 -11.24 -9.53 -9.58
C ASP A 45 -10.02 -9.20 -8.71
N THR A 46 -10.23 -8.76 -7.47
CA THR A 46 -9.10 -8.46 -6.58
C THR A 46 -8.29 -9.70 -6.21
N VAL A 47 -8.95 -10.83 -6.04
CA VAL A 47 -8.29 -12.11 -5.80
C VAL A 47 -7.41 -12.49 -7.00
N ALA A 48 -7.92 -12.33 -8.22
CA ALA A 48 -7.14 -12.58 -9.43
C ALA A 48 -5.95 -11.60 -9.57
N MET A 49 -6.13 -10.33 -9.20
CA MET A 49 -5.03 -9.35 -9.16
C MET A 49 -3.95 -9.74 -8.15
N CYS A 50 -4.33 -10.18 -6.95
CA CYS A 50 -3.40 -10.64 -5.92
C CYS A 50 -2.67 -11.92 -6.36
N ASP A 51 -3.37 -12.88 -6.96
CA ASP A 51 -2.77 -14.10 -7.54
C ASP A 51 -1.74 -13.73 -8.62
N LYS A 52 -2.08 -12.81 -9.53
CA LYS A 52 -1.15 -12.31 -10.57
C LYS A 52 0.05 -11.59 -9.96
N ARG A 53 -0.15 -10.74 -8.95
CA ARG A 53 0.91 -9.93 -8.34
C ARG A 53 1.95 -10.78 -7.61
N PHE A 54 1.52 -11.83 -6.93
CA PHE A 54 2.40 -12.66 -6.10
C PHE A 54 2.73 -14.05 -6.70
N GLY A 55 2.32 -14.30 -7.95
CA GLY A 55 2.61 -15.57 -8.64
C GLY A 55 1.81 -16.76 -8.13
N GLY A 56 0.66 -16.51 -7.49
CA GLY A 56 -0.27 -17.52 -6.99
C GLY A 56 -0.85 -17.20 -5.62
N ARG A 57 -1.92 -17.93 -5.27
CA ARG A 57 -2.70 -17.71 -4.05
C ARG A 57 -1.94 -17.97 -2.76
N GLU A 58 -1.14 -19.03 -2.74
CA GLU A 58 -0.40 -19.46 -1.55
C GLU A 58 0.50 -18.36 -1.00
N ALA A 59 1.01 -17.47 -1.86
CA ALA A 59 1.93 -16.41 -1.46
C ALA A 59 1.28 -15.31 -0.59
N TRP A 60 -0.04 -15.12 -0.67
CA TRP A 60 -0.74 -14.04 0.08
C TRP A 60 -1.90 -14.55 0.94
N ALA A 61 -2.58 -15.63 0.56
CA ALA A 61 -3.72 -16.16 1.31
C ALA A 61 -3.30 -16.82 2.64
N THR A 62 -2.00 -17.03 2.82
CA THR A 62 -1.40 -17.64 4.00
C THR A 62 -0.76 -16.62 4.95
N PHE A 63 -1.00 -15.32 4.73
CA PHE A 63 -0.47 -14.24 5.55
C PHE A 63 -0.73 -14.48 7.05
N GLY A 64 0.32 -14.33 7.86
CA GLY A 64 0.27 -14.52 9.32
C GLY A 64 0.44 -15.96 9.80
N ARG A 65 0.70 -16.93 8.91
CA ARG A 65 1.12 -18.27 9.34
C ARG A 65 2.53 -18.26 9.93
N ALA A 66 2.76 -19.17 10.88
CA ALA A 66 4.05 -19.31 11.55
C ALA A 66 5.19 -19.79 10.62
N ASP A 67 4.87 -20.41 9.49
CA ASP A 67 5.82 -20.92 8.48
C ASP A 67 6.00 -19.97 7.29
N ALA A 68 5.44 -18.76 7.32
CA ALA A 68 5.65 -17.77 6.28
C ALA A 68 7.12 -17.30 6.24
N PRO A 69 7.63 -16.90 5.06
CA PRO A 69 8.92 -16.24 4.96
C PRO A 69 9.01 -15.04 5.92
N PRO A 70 10.15 -14.77 6.58
CA PRO A 70 10.28 -13.64 7.49
C PRO A 70 9.83 -12.30 6.90
N GLU A 71 10.11 -12.09 5.62
CA GLU A 71 9.74 -10.89 4.85
C GLU A 71 8.24 -10.68 4.64
N ASP A 72 7.44 -11.71 4.89
CA ASP A 72 5.99 -11.71 4.75
C ASP A 72 5.27 -11.54 6.11
N LEU A 73 6.02 -11.53 7.22
CA LEU A 73 5.45 -11.41 8.56
C LEU A 73 5.03 -9.97 8.89
N PRO A 74 3.95 -9.78 9.68
CA PRO A 74 3.58 -8.46 10.17
C PRO A 74 4.74 -7.76 10.90
N GLY A 75 5.01 -6.51 10.53
CA GLY A 75 6.08 -5.71 11.14
C GLY A 75 7.47 -5.94 10.54
N TRP A 76 7.64 -6.85 9.57
CA TRP A 76 8.92 -6.97 8.89
C TRP A 76 9.34 -5.66 8.23
N GLY A 77 10.61 -5.28 8.40
CA GLY A 77 11.18 -4.04 7.87
C GLY A 77 10.77 -2.76 8.62
N PHE A 78 9.99 -2.85 9.71
CA PHE A 78 9.62 -1.69 10.54
C PHE A 78 10.78 -1.11 11.32
N ASP A 79 11.66 -1.98 11.83
CA ASP A 79 12.84 -1.57 12.58
C ASP A 79 13.82 -0.76 11.70
N ASP A 80 13.73 -0.94 10.38
CA ASP A 80 14.55 -0.23 9.38
C ASP A 80 13.94 1.13 8.97
N ILE A 81 12.86 1.57 9.61
CA ILE A 81 12.23 2.87 9.36
C ILE A 81 12.81 3.88 10.34
N PRO A 82 13.78 4.73 9.95
CA PRO A 82 14.50 5.58 10.90
C PRO A 82 13.61 6.68 11.48
N ASP A 83 12.66 7.16 10.67
CA ASP A 83 11.69 8.18 11.05
C ASP A 83 10.40 7.98 10.23
N ARG A 84 9.30 7.66 10.92
CA ARG A 84 7.99 7.43 10.31
C ARG A 84 7.46 8.67 9.57
N ARG A 85 7.95 9.87 9.88
CA ARG A 85 7.60 11.12 9.19
C ARG A 85 8.21 11.22 7.79
N ASN A 86 9.09 10.29 7.44
CA ASN A 86 9.62 10.15 6.09
C ASN A 86 8.97 8.99 5.32
N GLY A 87 8.05 8.26 5.93
CA GLY A 87 7.37 7.12 5.33
C GLY A 87 8.29 5.92 5.12
N PHE A 88 7.79 4.94 4.38
CA PHE A 88 8.56 3.80 3.90
C PHE A 88 9.54 4.20 2.80
N LEU A 89 10.64 3.48 2.70
CA LEU A 89 11.76 3.76 1.81
C LEU A 89 11.80 2.84 0.58
N ASN A 90 11.21 1.65 0.68
CA ASN A 90 11.27 0.63 -0.37
C ASN A 90 10.11 -0.38 -0.27
N ARG A 91 9.96 -1.20 -1.31
CA ARG A 91 8.89 -2.19 -1.45
C ARG A 91 8.96 -3.34 -0.43
N THR A 92 10.14 -3.66 0.08
CA THR A 92 10.28 -4.71 1.10
C THR A 92 9.58 -4.32 2.40
N GLN A 93 9.62 -3.04 2.78
CA GLN A 93 8.96 -2.58 4.01
C GLN A 93 7.43 -2.55 3.91
N VAL A 94 6.89 -2.38 2.70
CA VAL A 94 5.44 -2.32 2.46
C VAL A 94 4.84 -3.66 2.04
N ARG A 95 5.67 -4.65 1.71
CA ARG A 95 5.23 -5.98 1.27
C ARG A 95 4.27 -6.65 2.26
N PRO A 96 4.52 -6.67 3.59
CA PRO A 96 3.57 -7.26 4.55
C PRO A 96 2.18 -6.62 4.49
N PHE A 97 2.08 -5.32 4.22
CA PHE A 97 0.78 -4.64 4.09
C PHE A 97 0.01 -5.12 2.88
N VAL A 98 0.65 -5.23 1.71
CA VAL A 98 -0.06 -5.68 0.52
C VAL A 98 -0.50 -7.12 0.65
N LEU A 99 0.35 -7.98 1.22
CA LEU A 99 -0.04 -9.37 1.52
C LEU A 99 -1.24 -9.43 2.45
N ALA A 100 -1.22 -8.66 3.54
CA ALA A 100 -2.36 -8.55 4.44
C ALA A 100 -3.61 -8.06 3.70
N THR A 101 -3.49 -7.07 2.83
CA THR A 101 -4.65 -6.49 2.14
C THR A 101 -5.27 -7.44 1.13
N CYS A 102 -4.44 -8.24 0.45
CA CYS A 102 -4.90 -9.34 -0.37
C CYS A 102 -5.61 -10.39 0.48
N ALA A 103 -5.01 -10.81 1.61
CA ALA A 103 -5.59 -11.81 2.51
C ALA A 103 -6.95 -11.37 3.10
N MET A 104 -7.08 -10.09 3.43
CA MET A 104 -8.30 -9.50 3.98
C MET A 104 -9.34 -9.10 2.92
N GLY A 105 -9.00 -9.21 1.63
CA GLY A 105 -9.90 -8.85 0.53
C GLY A 105 -10.15 -7.34 0.36
N ASN A 106 -9.23 -6.49 0.84
CA ASN A 106 -9.36 -5.03 0.76
C ASN A 106 -8.31 -4.36 -0.16
N TYR A 107 -7.58 -5.11 -0.99
CA TYR A 107 -6.62 -4.55 -1.95
C TYR A 107 -7.19 -3.43 -2.84
N HIS A 108 -8.40 -3.60 -3.39
CA HIS A 108 -9.05 -2.55 -4.19
C HIS A 108 -9.36 -1.28 -3.36
N CYS A 109 -9.70 -1.44 -2.08
CA CYS A 109 -9.95 -0.31 -1.18
C CYS A 109 -8.70 0.53 -1.01
N ASP A 110 -7.53 -0.10 -0.90
CA ASP A 110 -6.24 0.59 -0.80
C ASP A 110 -5.95 1.38 -2.08
N VAL A 111 -6.14 0.77 -3.26
CA VAL A 111 -5.92 1.46 -4.54
C VAL A 111 -6.81 2.69 -4.66
N LEU A 112 -8.10 2.56 -4.36
CA LEU A 112 -9.05 3.67 -4.41
C LEU A 112 -8.75 4.73 -3.33
N TYR A 113 -8.43 4.30 -2.11
CA TYR A 113 -8.03 5.19 -1.02
C TYR A 113 -6.82 6.06 -1.39
N CYS A 114 -5.79 5.44 -1.96
CA CYS A 114 -4.60 6.11 -2.44
C CYS A 114 -4.93 7.11 -3.55
N ARG A 115 -5.72 6.70 -4.54
CA ARG A 115 -6.11 7.54 -5.68
C ARG A 115 -6.91 8.75 -5.25
N GLU A 116 -7.85 8.57 -4.32
CA GLU A 116 -8.73 9.66 -3.90
C GLU A 116 -8.06 10.67 -2.98
N ASN A 117 -6.98 10.30 -2.28
CA ASN A 117 -6.37 11.17 -1.27
C ASN A 117 -4.91 11.52 -1.61
N TYR A 118 -4.00 10.55 -1.59
CA TYR A 118 -2.56 10.82 -1.69
C TYR A 118 -2.09 11.12 -3.11
N CYS A 119 -2.59 10.41 -4.11
CA CYS A 119 -2.14 10.55 -5.50
C CYS A 119 -2.53 11.88 -6.16
N LYS A 120 -3.54 12.56 -5.61
CA LYS A 120 -4.00 13.89 -6.05
C LYS A 120 -3.41 15.02 -5.22
N ASN A 121 -2.78 14.72 -4.08
CA ASN A 121 -2.24 15.72 -3.18
C ASN A 121 -0.82 16.13 -3.58
N PRO A 122 -0.58 17.42 -3.93
CA PRO A 122 0.72 17.88 -4.42
C PRO A 122 1.89 17.60 -3.47
N TYR A 123 1.65 17.60 -2.17
CA TYR A 123 2.68 17.31 -1.17
C TYR A 123 3.27 15.90 -1.37
N TYR A 124 2.40 14.88 -1.35
CA TYR A 124 2.85 13.48 -1.49
C TYR A 124 3.30 13.16 -2.91
N VAL A 125 2.68 13.77 -3.93
CA VAL A 125 3.14 13.63 -5.33
C VAL A 125 4.57 14.15 -5.48
N ASN A 126 4.89 15.31 -4.90
CA ASN A 126 6.24 15.86 -4.97
C ASN A 126 7.24 15.04 -4.15
N LYS A 127 6.83 14.54 -2.98
CA LYS A 127 7.70 13.78 -2.08
C LYS A 127 7.96 12.35 -2.56
N TYR A 128 6.93 11.64 -2.99
CA TYR A 128 6.96 10.19 -3.26
C TYR A 128 6.72 9.80 -4.72
N GLY A 129 6.37 10.74 -5.60
CA GLY A 129 6.10 10.50 -7.02
C GLY A 129 7.22 9.76 -7.76
N HIS A 130 8.47 9.91 -7.30
CA HIS A 130 9.63 9.25 -7.89
C HIS A 130 9.58 7.71 -7.80
N TYR A 131 8.86 7.12 -6.84
CA TYR A 131 8.68 5.67 -6.75
C TYR A 131 7.86 5.08 -7.90
N LEU A 132 7.03 5.89 -8.56
CA LEU A 132 6.19 5.42 -9.67
C LEU A 132 6.98 5.12 -10.95
N LYS A 133 8.27 5.51 -11.03
CA LYS A 133 9.13 5.22 -12.18
C LYS A 133 9.27 3.73 -12.45
N GLU A 134 9.26 2.91 -11.40
CA GLU A 134 9.30 1.44 -11.50
C GLU A 134 8.04 0.86 -12.18
N TYR A 135 6.93 1.60 -12.16
CA TYR A 135 5.66 1.25 -12.79
C TYR A 135 5.48 1.89 -14.17
N GLY A 136 6.57 2.39 -14.77
CA GLY A 136 6.53 3.05 -16.07
C GLY A 136 5.95 4.47 -16.04
N HIS A 137 5.76 5.07 -14.86
CA HIS A 137 5.31 6.44 -14.75
C HIS A 137 6.46 7.42 -15.03
N VAL A 138 6.34 8.14 -16.14
CA VAL A 138 7.28 9.22 -16.52
C VAL A 138 6.65 10.54 -16.07
N LYS A 139 7.10 11.08 -14.95
CA LYS A 139 6.90 12.48 -14.57
C LYS A 139 8.24 13.18 -14.52
#